data_AF-A0ABD0R2I5-F1
#
_entry.id   AF-A0ABD0R2I5-F1
#
_cell.length_a   1.000
_cell.length_b   1.000
_cell.length_c   1.000
_cell.angle_alpha   90.00
_cell.angle_beta   90.00
_cell.angle_gamma   90.00
#
_symmetry.space_group_name_H-M   'P 1'
#
loop_
_entity.id
_entity.type
_entity.pdbx_description
1 polymer ?
#
loop_
_entity_poly.entity_id
_entity_poly.type
_entity_poly.pdbx_seq_one_letter_code
_entity_poly.pdbx_strand_id
1 'polypeptide(L)'
;MQLYKGSFLLIEFLFLIGLNLYCFNISAINHTLIFGLDPRDHLSYYHIFEMAGGLTVCWCTSVLASLHPAMLSVPQQLHPLLFHSFLLFLLLNPFSIFHTQARRWLMVTM
;
A
#
# COMPACT_ATOMS: atom_id res chain seq x y z
N MET A 1 -1.44 2.38 -19.75
CA MET A 1 -2.48 1.53 -19.11
C MET A 1 -1.91 0.25 -18.52
N GLN A 2 -1.15 -0.57 -19.27
CA GLN A 2 -0.58 -1.84 -18.75
C GLN A 2 0.26 -1.68 -17.47
N LEU A 3 1.07 -0.62 -17.35
CA LEU A 3 1.87 -0.37 -16.14
C LEU A 3 1.01 -0.14 -14.87
N TYR A 4 -0.21 0.38 -14.98
CA TYR A 4 -1.09 0.60 -13.82
C TYR A 4 -1.69 -0.70 -13.29
N LYS A 5 -1.76 -1.76 -14.12
CA LYS A 5 -2.31 -3.06 -13.71
C LYS A 5 -1.46 -3.71 -12.62
N GLY A 6 -0.12 -3.62 -12.74
CA GLY A 6 0.80 -4.16 -11.75
C GLY A 6 0.70 -3.43 -10.40
N SER A 7 0.65 -2.10 -10.43
CA SER A 7 0.51 -1.30 -9.19
C SER A 7 -0.86 -1.51 -8.53
N PHE A 8 -1.92 -1.69 -9.32
CA PHE A 8 -3.25 -2.01 -8.79
C PHE A 8 -3.26 -3.35 -8.06
N LEU A 9 -2.59 -4.37 -8.62
CA LEU A 9 -2.47 -5.69 -8.01
C LEU A 9 -1.79 -5.63 -6.63
N LEU A 10 -0.76 -4.79 -6.49
CA LEU A 10 -0.08 -4.54 -5.22
C LEU A 10 -1.01 -3.90 -4.18
N ILE A 11 -1.83 -2.93 -4.60
CA ILE A 11 -2.83 -2.29 -3.75
C ILE A 11 -3.90 -3.29 -3.30
N GLU A 12 -4.40 -4.13 -4.21
CA GLU A 12 -5.39 -5.17 -3.90
C GLU A 12 -4.82 -6.21 -2.92
N PHE A 13 -3.55 -6.59 -3.10
CA PHE A 13 -2.86 -7.48 -2.18
C PHE A 13 -2.75 -6.90 -0.76
N LEU A 14 -2.48 -5.59 -0.62
CA LEU A 14 -2.50 -4.90 0.68
C LEU A 14 -3.89 -4.94 1.34
N PHE A 15 -4.96 -4.77 0.56
CA PHE A 15 -6.33 -4.92 1.07
C PHE A 15 -6.62 -6.35 1.54
N LEU A 16 -6.16 -7.37 0.80
CA LEU A 16 -6.32 -8.76 1.17
C LEU A 16 -5.56 -9.10 2.47
N ILE A 17 -4.37 -8.56 2.67
CA ILE A 17 -3.65 -8.68 3.96
C ILE A 17 -4.45 -8.01 5.09
N GLY A 18 -4.96 -6.79 4.86
CA GLY A 18 -5.81 -6.09 5.83
C GLY A 18 -7.04 -6.90 6.22
N LEU A 19 -7.72 -7.50 5.24
CA LEU A 19 -8.88 -8.37 5.45
C LEU A 19 -8.51 -9.64 6.23
N ASN A 20 -7.40 -10.29 5.89
CA ASN A 20 -6.95 -11.49 6.61
C ASN A 20 -6.68 -11.18 8.08
N LEU A 21 -6.00 -10.07 8.38
CA LEU A 21 -5.74 -9.64 9.75
C LEU A 21 -7.03 -9.26 10.50
N TYR A 22 -7.98 -8.62 9.80
CA TYR A 22 -9.30 -8.33 10.37
C TYR A 22 -10.07 -9.61 10.72
N CYS A 23 -10.10 -10.59 9.82
CA CYS A 23 -10.75 -11.88 10.07
C CYS A 23 -10.09 -12.62 11.24
N PHE A 24 -8.76 -12.65 11.32
CA PHE A 24 -8.06 -13.25 12.47
C PHE A 24 -8.38 -12.55 13.79
N ASN A 25 -8.52 -11.21 13.77
CA ASN A 25 -8.93 -10.45 14.94
C ASN A 25 -10.36 -10.81 15.41
N ILE A 26 -11.32 -10.96 14.49
CA ILE A 26 -12.69 -11.37 14.84
C ILE A 26 -12.73 -12.82 15.34
N SER A 27 -11.96 -13.71 14.73
CA SER A 27 -11.89 -15.13 15.14
C SER A 27 -11.10 -15.34 16.44
N ALA A 28 -10.65 -14.27 17.10
CA ALA A 28 -9.79 -14.31 18.30
C ALA A 28 -8.53 -15.19 18.11
N ILE A 29 -8.08 -15.32 16.86
CA ILE A 29 -6.85 -16.02 16.52
C ILE A 29 -5.69 -15.07 16.82
N ASN A 30 -4.68 -15.59 17.51
CA ASN A 30 -3.55 -14.82 17.97
C ASN A 30 -2.57 -14.51 16.81
N HIS A 31 -2.98 -13.60 15.92
CA HIS A 31 -2.23 -13.17 14.73
C HIS A 31 -0.86 -12.59 15.09
N THR A 32 -0.71 -12.03 16.29
CA THR A 32 0.57 -11.58 16.86
C THR A 32 1.58 -12.72 16.98
N LEU A 33 1.13 -13.89 17.45
CA LEU A 33 1.98 -15.07 17.60
C LEU A 33 2.30 -15.73 16.26
N ILE A 34 1.31 -15.80 15.35
CA ILE A 34 1.45 -16.47 14.06
C ILE A 34 2.44 -15.75 13.15
N PHE A 35 2.40 -14.41 13.12
CA PHE A 35 3.28 -13.60 12.28
C PHE A 35 4.54 -13.09 12.98
N GLY A 36 4.73 -13.44 14.26
CA GLY A 36 5.85 -12.96 15.06
C GLY A 36 5.87 -11.43 15.20
N LEU A 37 4.70 -10.80 15.21
CA LEU A 37 4.56 -9.36 15.40
C LEU A 37 4.77 -9.05 16.89
N ASP A 38 5.47 -7.95 17.17
CA ASP A 38 5.76 -7.55 18.55
C ASP A 38 4.44 -7.08 19.22
N PRO A 39 3.96 -7.71 20.31
CA PRO A 39 2.67 -7.38 20.92
C PRO A 39 2.56 -5.93 21.44
N ARG A 40 3.71 -5.23 21.54
CA ARG A 40 3.79 -3.82 21.95
C ARG A 40 3.70 -2.85 20.78
N ASP A 41 3.94 -3.33 19.56
CA ASP A 41 3.77 -2.58 18.33
C ASP A 41 2.49 -3.09 17.66
N HIS A 42 1.36 -2.49 18.00
CA HIS A 42 0.05 -2.92 17.53
C HIS A 42 -0.11 -2.53 16.06
N LEU A 43 0.51 -3.31 15.18
CA LEU A 43 0.27 -3.21 13.77
C LEU A 43 -1.14 -3.70 13.47
N SER A 44 -2.10 -2.81 13.69
CA SER A 44 -3.51 -3.09 13.54
C SER A 44 -3.89 -3.17 12.06
N TYR A 45 -4.88 -4.01 11.75
CA TYR A 45 -5.50 -4.06 10.43
C TYR A 45 -5.99 -2.68 9.97
N TYR A 46 -6.40 -1.81 10.90
CA TYR A 46 -6.75 -0.41 10.60
C TYR A 46 -5.62 0.33 9.88
N HIS A 47 -4.38 0.17 10.36
CA HIS A 47 -3.24 0.84 9.77
C HIS A 47 -2.95 0.31 8.35
N ILE A 48 -3.10 -1.00 8.14
CA ILE A 48 -2.89 -1.59 6.82
C ILE A 48 -3.97 -1.11 5.83
N PHE A 49 -5.23 -1.02 6.27
CA PHE A 49 -6.31 -0.48 5.45
C PHE A 49 -6.15 1.02 5.15
N GLU A 50 -5.71 1.82 6.12
CA GLU A 50 -5.51 3.25 5.94
C GLU A 50 -4.36 3.52 4.96
N MET A 51 -3.27 2.74 5.04
CA MET A 51 -2.18 2.77 4.05
C MET A 51 -2.68 2.36 2.65
N ALA A 52 -3.38 1.23 2.54
CA ALA A 52 -3.92 0.73 1.28
C ALA A 52 -4.91 1.71 0.64
N GLY A 53 -5.78 2.32 1.46
CA GLY A 53 -6.72 3.35 1.05
C GLY A 53 -6.03 4.60 0.52
N GLY A 54 -5.03 5.11 1.23
CA GLY A 54 -4.23 6.26 0.78
C GLY A 54 -3.54 5.99 -0.57
N LEU A 55 -2.91 4.83 -0.71
CA LEU A 55 -2.30 4.39 -1.97
C LEU A 55 -3.32 4.28 -3.12
N THR A 56 -4.54 3.83 -2.83
CA THR A 56 -5.63 3.74 -3.81
C THR A 56 -6.04 5.12 -4.30
N VAL A 57 -6.18 6.10 -3.41
CA VAL A 57 -6.53 7.48 -3.78
C VAL A 57 -5.45 8.11 -4.66
N CYS A 58 -4.18 7.90 -4.32
CA CYS A 58 -3.06 8.37 -5.15
C CYS A 58 -3.05 7.69 -6.53
N TRP A 59 -3.32 6.38 -6.58
CA TRP A 59 -3.40 5.62 -7.84
C TRP A 59 -4.54 6.13 -8.72
N CYS A 60 -5.75 6.30 -8.15
CA CYS A 60 -6.90 6.84 -8.87
C CYS A 60 -6.61 8.23 -9.43
N THR A 61 -6.01 9.11 -8.62
CA THR A 61 -5.60 10.46 -9.06
C THR A 61 -4.61 10.39 -10.23
N SER A 62 -3.62 9.49 -10.17
CA SER A 62 -2.65 9.30 -11.26
C SER A 62 -3.29 8.77 -12.55
N VAL A 63 -4.22 7.82 -12.43
CA VAL A 63 -4.95 7.28 -13.58
C VAL A 63 -5.81 8.36 -14.23
N LEU A 64 -6.55 9.14 -13.43
CA LEU A 64 -7.36 10.26 -13.91
C LEU A 64 -6.53 11.32 -14.63
N ALA A 65 -5.36 11.68 -14.07
CA ALA A 65 -4.43 12.61 -14.70
C ALA A 65 -3.89 12.07 -16.04
N SER A 66 -3.61 10.77 -16.13
CA SER A 66 -3.18 10.14 -17.39
C SER A 66 -4.26 10.03 -18.47
N LEU A 67 -5.54 10.14 -18.09
CA LEU A 67 -6.68 10.16 -18.99
C LEU A 67 -6.98 11.58 -19.53
N HIS A 68 -6.53 12.63 -18.83
CA HIS A 68 -6.73 14.03 -19.20
C HIS A 68 -5.40 14.76 -19.46
N PRO A 69 -4.64 14.39 -20.51
CA PRO A 69 -3.33 14.98 -20.80
C PRO A 69 -3.36 16.49 -21.07
N ALA A 70 -4.51 17.02 -21.51
CA ALA A 70 -4.71 18.45 -21.76
C ALA A 70 -4.61 19.32 -20.49
N MET A 71 -4.81 18.74 -19.29
CA MET A 71 -4.79 19.48 -18.03
C MET A 71 -3.37 19.71 -17.52
N LEU A 72 -2.40 18.86 -17.84
CA LEU A 72 -1.08 18.87 -17.19
C LEU A 72 0.10 19.17 -18.11
N SER A 73 -0.06 19.24 -19.43
CA SER A 73 1.06 19.45 -20.39
C SER A 73 2.23 18.46 -20.23
N VAL A 74 2.05 17.38 -19.46
CA VAL A 74 3.04 16.34 -19.21
C VAL A 74 2.72 15.14 -20.10
N PRO A 75 3.71 14.56 -20.79
CA PRO A 75 3.56 13.34 -21.60
C PRO A 75 2.84 12.22 -20.82
N GLN A 76 1.91 11.54 -21.49
CA GLN A 76 1.06 10.51 -20.88
C GLN A 76 1.88 9.34 -20.28
N GLN A 77 3.08 9.09 -20.79
CA GLN A 77 4.00 8.04 -20.32
C GLN A 77 4.73 8.40 -19.01
N LEU A 78 4.86 9.69 -18.69
CA LEU A 78 5.56 10.15 -17.47
C LEU A 78 4.70 10.06 -16.21
N HIS A 79 3.37 10.12 -16.35
CA HIS A 79 2.43 9.98 -15.24
C HIS A 79 2.59 8.65 -14.47
N PRO A 80 2.56 7.47 -15.12
CA PRO A 80 2.77 6.21 -14.41
C PRO A 80 4.18 6.10 -13.83
N LEU A 81 5.21 6.68 -14.46
CA LEU A 81 6.58 6.68 -13.92
C LEU A 81 6.71 7.53 -12.65
N LEU A 82 6.14 8.74 -12.65
CA LEU A 82 6.08 9.60 -11.46
C LEU A 82 5.31 8.92 -10.33
N PHE A 83 4.19 8.28 -10.65
CA PHE A 83 3.42 7.53 -9.67
C PHE A 83 4.23 6.35 -9.11
N HIS A 84 4.90 5.54 -9.94
CA HIS A 84 5.74 4.44 -9.45
C HIS A 84 6.94 4.94 -8.65
N SER A 85 7.56 6.05 -9.04
CA SER A 85 8.63 6.69 -8.26
C SER A 85 8.11 7.19 -6.91
N PHE A 86 6.91 7.78 -6.87
CA PHE A 86 6.25 8.18 -5.64
C PHE A 86 5.89 6.97 -4.78
N LEU A 87 5.42 5.88 -5.38
CA LEU A 87 5.08 4.63 -4.71
C LEU A 87 6.33 3.97 -4.11
N LEU A 88 7.42 3.90 -4.87
CA LEU A 88 8.73 3.44 -4.41
C LEU A 88 9.27 4.33 -3.31
N PHE A 89 9.14 5.65 -3.44
CA PHE A 89 9.54 6.58 -2.40
C PHE A 89 8.68 6.38 -1.14
N LEU A 90 7.36 6.20 -1.25
CA LEU A 90 6.48 5.88 -0.12
C LEU A 90 6.85 4.54 0.54
N LEU A 91 7.23 3.53 -0.27
CA LEU A 91 7.68 2.22 0.22
C LEU A 91 9.06 2.28 0.91
N LEU A 92 10.00 3.06 0.37
CA LEU A 92 11.39 3.17 0.82
C LEU A 92 11.54 4.19 1.96
N ASN A 93 10.81 5.30 1.92
CA ASN A 93 10.97 6.44 2.82
C ASN A 93 10.47 6.10 4.24
N PRO A 94 11.33 6.14 5.26
CA PRO A 94 10.99 5.82 6.64
C PRO A 94 10.44 7.06 7.37
N PHE A 95 9.40 7.71 6.84
CA PHE A 95 8.65 8.68 7.65
C PHE A 95 7.70 7.91 8.58
N SER A 96 7.56 8.38 9.82
CA SER A 96 6.66 7.86 10.87
C SER A 96 5.18 8.05 10.53
N ILE A 97 4.78 7.61 9.35
CA ILE A 97 3.40 7.49 8.90
C ILE A 97 3.31 6.03 8.45
N PHE A 98 2.56 5.21 9.20
CA PHE A 98 2.51 3.74 9.12
C PHE A 98 3.76 3.00 9.63
N HIS A 99 3.65 2.52 10.87
CA HIS A 99 4.66 1.82 11.67
C HIS A 99 5.74 1.02 10.91
N THR A 100 7.00 1.37 11.21
CA THR A 100 8.24 0.87 10.59
C THR A 100 8.44 -0.65 10.69
N GLN A 101 7.76 -1.33 11.64
CA GLN A 101 7.85 -2.79 11.79
C GLN A 101 7.11 -3.57 10.70
N ALA A 102 5.97 -3.04 10.22
CA ALA A 102 5.18 -3.67 9.16
C ALA A 102 5.99 -3.94 7.90
N ARG A 103 6.80 -2.95 7.52
CA ARG A 103 7.66 -3.00 6.35
C ARG A 103 8.81 -3.98 6.49
N ARG A 104 9.44 -4.04 7.68
CA ARG A 104 10.52 -5.01 7.93
C ARG A 104 10.01 -6.44 7.82
N TRP A 105 8.80 -6.69 8.31
CA TRP A 105 8.15 -7.99 8.13
C TRP A 105 7.87 -8.28 6.65
N LEU A 106 7.35 -7.30 5.90
CA LEU A 106 7.01 -7.47 4.49
C LEU A 106 8.24 -7.74 3.59
N MET A 107 9.40 -7.11 3.86
CA MET A 107 10.66 -7.38 3.14
C MET A 107 11.30 -8.74 3.45
N VAL A 108 11.00 -9.32 4.62
CA VAL A 108 11.52 -10.65 4.99
C VAL A 108 10.62 -11.76 4.43
N THR A 109 9.34 -11.47 4.22
CA THR A 109 8.33 -12.46 3.86
C THR A 109 8.08 -12.53 2.33
N MET A 110 8.43 -11.49 1.58
CA MET A 110 8.41 -11.45 0.11
C MET A 110 9.78 -11.68 -0.49
#